data_AF-J2ZD07-F1
#
_entry.id   AF-J2ZD07-F1
#
_cell.length_a   1.000
_cell.length_b   1.000
_cell.length_c   1.000
_cell.angle_alpha   90.00
_cell.angle_beta   90.00
_cell.angle_gamma   90.00
#
_symmetry.space_group_name_H-M   'P 1'
#
loop_
_entity.id
_entity.type
_entity.pdbx_description
1 polymer ?
#
loop_
_entity_poly.entity_id
_entity_poly.type
_entity_poly.pdbx_seq_one_letter_code
_entity_poly.pdbx_strand_id
1 'polypeptide(L)'
;MSGEQAETLPEDLDTWLDQQASEDGVDRDDLLVRAVAAYRILEGERETLDDADGTREQLTEEVDRLDARLAAVEDDVDTKIDDVRSRLVQVKREVDTKAPTEHGHPGLADRVDTAGATATEALDRIGGLGDRLDRGFENYEEVLTYLRDTTDDLDDDVTRLAHTLVDLRDRTAALEATMERHTAAVDLKREANQQSITDATCAGCDSTVHLGLLSVPQCPHCERGFVDVEPARGFFGSATLTVGDPPALDGETTSPPSEHTHSENGDD
;
A
#
# COMPACT_ATOMS: atom_id res chain seq x y z
N MET A 1 -108.89 67.95 39.99
CA MET A 1 -108.70 68.84 41.16
C MET A 1 -107.35 68.54 41.76
N SER A 2 -106.34 69.30 41.32
CA SER A 2 -105.11 69.71 42.04
C SER A 2 -104.15 70.30 41.02
N GLY A 3 -104.33 71.60 40.80
CA GLY A 3 -103.31 72.58 40.42
C GLY A 3 -102.38 72.26 39.27
N GLU A 4 -102.80 72.63 38.06
CA GLU A 4 -101.92 73.12 37.03
C GLU A 4 -101.31 74.44 37.56
N GLN A 5 -100.14 74.36 38.20
CA GLN A 5 -99.30 75.54 38.40
C GLN A 5 -98.49 75.68 37.13
N ALA A 6 -99.09 76.27 36.10
CA ALA A 6 -98.31 76.85 35.02
C ALA A 6 -97.55 78.02 35.66
N GLU A 7 -96.26 77.84 35.91
CA GLU A 7 -95.35 78.96 36.14
C GLU A 7 -95.52 79.90 34.95
N THR A 8 -96.20 81.03 35.18
CA THR A 8 -96.53 81.99 34.13
C THR A 8 -95.24 82.58 33.58
N LEU A 9 -95.11 82.53 32.26
CA LEU A 9 -94.01 83.17 31.54
C LEU A 9 -94.02 84.68 31.87
N PRO A 10 -92.85 85.33 31.97
CA PRO A 10 -92.78 86.78 32.14
C PRO A 10 -93.62 87.50 31.08
N GLU A 11 -94.39 88.53 31.47
CA GLU A 11 -95.37 89.20 30.58
C GLU A 11 -94.75 89.73 29.27
N ASP A 12 -93.49 90.17 29.30
CA ASP A 12 -92.75 90.63 28.12
C ASP A 12 -92.53 89.50 27.10
N LEU A 13 -92.26 88.29 27.58
CA LEU A 13 -92.06 87.10 26.75
C LEU A 13 -93.40 86.56 26.24
N ASP A 14 -94.44 86.66 27.06
CA ASP A 14 -95.81 86.28 26.74
C ASP A 14 -96.35 87.11 25.56
N THR A 15 -96.18 88.43 25.65
CA THR A 15 -96.55 89.39 24.60
C THR A 15 -95.77 89.16 23.31
N TRP A 16 -94.48 88.84 23.42
CA TRP A 16 -93.63 88.57 22.25
C TRP A 16 -94.03 87.28 21.53
N LEU A 17 -94.39 86.21 22.27
CA LEU A 17 -94.84 84.95 21.68
C LEU A 17 -96.17 85.12 20.92
N ASP A 18 -97.12 85.86 21.49
CA ASP A 18 -98.40 86.13 20.84
C ASP A 18 -98.25 86.99 19.59
N GLN A 19 -97.36 88.00 19.65
CA GLN A 19 -97.02 88.81 18.49
C GLN A 19 -96.37 87.96 17.40
N GLN A 20 -95.42 87.09 17.76
CA GLN A 20 -94.67 86.31 16.79
C GLN A 20 -95.50 85.18 16.19
N ALA A 21 -96.40 84.57 16.96
CA ALA A 21 -97.40 83.63 16.45
C ALA A 21 -98.34 84.29 15.42
N SER A 22 -98.75 85.54 15.69
CA SER A 22 -99.58 86.32 14.77
C SER A 22 -98.83 86.71 13.48
N GLU A 23 -97.54 87.08 13.59
CA GLU A 23 -96.69 87.42 12.44
C GLU A 23 -96.42 86.21 11.53
N ASP A 24 -96.14 85.04 12.12
CA ASP A 24 -95.89 83.79 11.39
C ASP A 24 -97.19 83.05 10.98
N GLY A 25 -98.36 83.53 11.43
CA GLY A 25 -99.68 82.99 11.09
C GLY A 25 -99.94 81.59 11.65
N VAL A 26 -99.31 81.23 12.77
CA VAL A 26 -99.45 79.94 13.46
C VAL A 26 -100.07 80.13 14.83
N ASP A 27 -100.65 79.07 15.39
CA ASP A 27 -101.05 79.12 16.79
C ASP A 27 -99.81 79.12 17.68
N ARG A 28 -99.94 79.74 18.85
CA ARG A 28 -98.87 79.88 19.84
C ARG A 28 -98.28 78.53 20.22
N ASP A 29 -99.12 77.52 20.40
CA ASP A 29 -98.68 76.16 20.74
C ASP A 29 -97.82 75.55 19.63
N ASP A 30 -98.15 75.79 18.35
CA ASP A 30 -97.37 75.32 17.20
C ASP A 30 -96.01 76.05 17.12
N LEU A 31 -95.98 77.35 17.41
CA LEU A 31 -94.75 78.13 17.51
C LEU A 31 -93.83 77.56 18.61
N LEU A 32 -94.38 77.23 19.77
CA LEU A 32 -93.64 76.63 20.89
C LEU A 32 -93.12 75.23 20.54
N VAL A 33 -93.93 74.38 19.90
CA VAL A 33 -93.48 73.06 19.43
C VAL A 33 -92.33 73.20 18.42
N ARG A 34 -92.42 74.16 17.50
CA ARG A 34 -91.37 74.44 16.52
C ARG A 34 -90.10 74.96 17.18
N ALA A 35 -90.22 75.85 18.16
CA ALA A 35 -89.10 76.37 18.93
C ALA A 35 -88.40 75.26 19.72
N VAL A 36 -89.15 74.35 20.37
CA VAL A 36 -88.60 73.19 21.07
C VAL A 36 -87.96 72.19 20.10
N ALA A 37 -88.55 71.96 18.92
CA ALA A 37 -87.97 71.09 17.90
C ALA A 37 -86.65 71.67 17.35
N ALA A 38 -86.61 72.97 17.05
CA ALA A 38 -85.39 73.67 16.65
C ALA A 38 -84.34 73.65 17.75
N TYR A 39 -84.73 73.88 19.01
CA TYR A 39 -83.84 73.78 20.17
C TYR A 39 -83.26 72.37 20.31
N ARG A 40 -84.07 71.31 20.17
CA ARG A 40 -83.58 69.92 20.23
C ARG A 40 -82.64 69.56 19.08
N ILE A 41 -82.86 70.10 17.87
CA ILE A 41 -81.96 69.92 16.74
C ILE A 41 -80.63 70.63 17.01
N LEU A 42 -80.67 71.88 17.46
CA LEU A 42 -79.47 72.65 17.81
C LEU A 42 -78.71 72.04 18.99
N GLU A 43 -79.42 71.50 19.99
CA GLU A 43 -78.80 70.78 21.12
C GLU A 43 -78.14 69.48 20.66
N GLY A 44 -78.79 68.72 19.76
CA GLY A 44 -78.19 67.52 19.16
C GLY A 44 -77.00 67.83 18.26
N GLU A 45 -77.07 68.89 17.44
CA GLU A 45 -75.92 69.36 16.66
C GLU A 45 -74.77 69.81 17.57
N ARG A 46 -75.08 70.51 18.68
CA ARG A 46 -74.09 70.89 19.69
C ARG A 46 -73.43 69.68 20.34
N GLU A 47 -74.20 68.67 20.73
CA GLU A 47 -73.68 67.42 21.28
C GLU A 47 -72.76 66.68 20.27
N THR A 48 -73.15 66.63 18.99
CA THR A 48 -72.28 66.03 17.95
C THR A 48 -71.01 66.84 17.66
N LEU A 49 -71.07 68.17 17.78
CA LEU A 49 -69.91 69.05 17.62
C LEU A 49 -68.96 68.93 18.81
N ASP A 50 -69.51 68.83 20.02
CA ASP A 50 -68.74 68.59 21.25
C ASP A 50 -68.06 67.20 21.21
N ASP A 51 -68.76 66.16 20.75
CA ASP A 51 -68.19 64.82 20.53
C ASP A 51 -67.08 64.81 19.46
N ALA A 52 -67.27 65.57 18.37
CA ALA A 52 -66.29 65.70 17.31
C ALA A 52 -65.04 66.47 17.78
N ASP A 53 -65.22 67.52 18.59
CA ASP A 53 -64.10 68.28 19.17
C ASP A 53 -63.34 67.44 20.20
N GLY A 54 -64.05 66.67 21.04
CA GLY A 54 -63.44 65.71 21.96
C GLY A 54 -62.66 64.61 21.23
N THR A 55 -63.17 64.13 20.08
CA THR A 55 -62.45 63.16 19.22
C THR A 55 -61.22 63.79 18.57
N ARG A 56 -61.33 65.04 18.12
CA ARG A 56 -60.22 65.79 17.52
C ARG A 56 -59.11 66.07 18.54
N GLU A 57 -59.47 66.41 19.76
CA GLU A 57 -58.52 66.59 20.87
C GLU A 57 -57.78 65.29 21.17
N GLN A 58 -58.50 64.16 21.29
CA GLN A 58 -57.89 62.84 21.49
C GLN A 58 -56.92 62.44 20.36
N LEU A 59 -57.31 62.69 19.10
CA LEU A 59 -56.43 62.43 17.95
C LEU A 59 -55.20 63.34 17.98
N THR A 60 -55.35 64.60 18.40
CA THR A 60 -54.21 65.53 18.53
C THR A 60 -53.25 65.05 19.60
N GLU A 61 -53.76 64.64 20.76
CA GLU A 61 -52.94 64.05 21.83
C GLU A 61 -52.27 62.74 21.41
N GLU A 62 -52.94 61.92 20.60
CA GLU A 62 -52.37 60.69 20.06
C GLU A 62 -51.26 60.98 19.06
N VAL A 63 -51.45 61.95 18.16
CA VAL A 63 -50.42 62.41 17.23
C VAL A 63 -49.22 62.95 17.99
N ASP A 64 -49.43 63.83 18.98
CA ASP A 64 -48.35 64.38 19.80
C ASP A 64 -47.58 63.27 20.54
N ARG A 65 -48.28 62.23 21.01
CA ARG A 65 -47.67 61.06 21.65
C ARG A 65 -46.87 60.21 20.65
N LEU A 66 -47.38 60.02 19.44
CA LEU A 66 -46.68 59.28 18.39
C LEU A 66 -45.45 60.04 17.92
N ASP A 67 -45.55 61.35 17.76
CA ASP A 67 -44.43 62.22 17.41
C ASP A 67 -43.35 62.19 18.48
N ALA A 68 -43.74 62.24 19.77
CA ALA A 68 -42.79 62.09 20.87
C ALA A 68 -42.10 60.70 20.86
N ARG A 69 -42.84 59.64 20.52
CA ARG A 69 -42.27 58.28 20.40
C ARG A 69 -41.36 58.14 19.18
N LEU A 70 -41.73 58.74 18.06
CA LEU A 70 -40.94 58.74 16.84
C LEU A 70 -39.61 59.47 17.09
N ALA A 71 -39.66 60.67 17.67
CA ALA A 71 -38.48 61.43 18.04
C ALA A 71 -37.56 60.64 18.99
N ALA A 72 -38.12 59.91 19.97
CA ALA A 72 -37.34 59.07 20.87
C ALA A 72 -36.70 57.86 20.15
N VAL A 73 -37.38 57.26 19.16
CA VAL A 73 -36.82 56.17 18.35
C VAL A 73 -35.73 56.68 17.43
N GLU A 74 -35.92 57.84 16.81
CA GLU A 74 -34.92 58.48 15.95
C GLU A 74 -33.65 58.78 16.74
N ASP A 75 -33.77 59.35 17.95
CA ASP A 75 -32.63 59.61 18.85
C ASP A 75 -31.90 58.33 19.31
N ASP A 76 -32.65 57.27 19.63
CA ASP A 76 -32.07 55.96 19.96
C ASP A 76 -31.34 55.32 18.77
N VAL A 77 -31.89 55.44 17.56
CA VAL A 77 -31.26 54.95 16.33
C VAL A 77 -29.99 55.74 16.03
N ASP A 78 -30.02 57.07 16.11
CA ASP A 78 -28.84 57.92 15.89
C ASP A 78 -27.74 57.59 16.91
N THR A 79 -28.10 57.44 18.18
CA THR A 79 -27.17 57.01 19.24
C THR A 79 -26.54 55.64 18.94
N LYS A 80 -27.34 54.66 18.50
CA LYS A 80 -26.85 53.32 18.13
C LYS A 80 -25.97 53.35 16.89
N ILE A 81 -26.30 54.17 15.90
CA ILE A 81 -25.48 54.33 14.69
C ILE A 81 -24.12 54.92 15.06
N ASP A 82 -24.08 55.91 15.95
CA ASP A 82 -22.84 56.50 16.43
C ASP A 82 -22.00 55.54 17.27
N ASP A 83 -22.62 54.68 18.09
CA ASP A 83 -21.93 53.61 18.80
C ASP A 83 -21.31 52.59 17.84
N VAL A 84 -22.09 52.08 16.88
CA VAL A 84 -21.60 51.13 15.87
C VAL A 84 -20.48 51.74 15.04
N ARG A 85 -20.61 53.01 14.63
CA ARG A 85 -19.57 53.75 13.90
C ARG A 85 -18.30 53.86 14.72
N SER A 86 -18.42 54.23 16.00
CA SER A 86 -17.28 54.33 16.92
C SER A 86 -16.57 52.98 17.08
N ARG A 87 -17.35 51.90 17.27
CA ARG A 87 -16.83 50.54 17.39
C ARG A 87 -16.18 50.04 16.11
N LEU A 88 -16.75 50.32 14.94
CA LEU A 88 -16.18 49.95 13.65
C LEU A 88 -14.83 50.65 13.42
N VAL A 89 -14.75 51.94 13.73
CA VAL A 89 -13.50 52.71 13.64
C VAL A 89 -12.47 52.14 14.61
N GLN A 90 -12.86 51.78 15.83
CA GLN A 90 -11.97 51.12 16.78
C GLN A 90 -11.45 49.79 16.23
N VAL A 91 -12.33 48.90 15.77
CA VAL A 91 -11.95 47.59 15.21
C VAL A 91 -11.03 47.76 14.01
N LYS A 92 -11.35 48.68 13.09
CA LYS A 92 -10.50 48.98 11.93
C LYS A 92 -9.12 49.44 12.37
N ARG A 93 -9.01 50.35 13.34
CA ARG A 93 -7.72 50.80 13.88
C ARG A 93 -6.96 49.65 14.53
N GLU A 94 -7.62 48.79 15.30
CA GLU A 94 -6.99 47.63 15.91
C GLU A 94 -6.51 46.62 14.87
N VAL A 95 -7.31 46.36 13.83
CA VAL A 95 -6.96 45.47 12.71
C VAL A 95 -5.79 46.05 11.93
N ASP A 96 -5.82 47.31 11.53
CA ASP A 96 -4.70 47.97 10.85
C ASP A 96 -3.42 47.98 11.69
N THR A 97 -3.55 48.08 13.00
CA THR A 97 -2.39 48.00 13.92
C THR A 97 -1.83 46.58 13.98
N LYS A 98 -2.69 45.57 14.01
CA LYS A 98 -2.30 44.15 14.13
C LYS A 98 -1.82 43.57 12.80
N ALA A 99 -2.44 43.99 11.71
CA ALA A 99 -2.21 43.50 10.36
C ALA A 99 -2.48 44.64 9.37
N PRO A 100 -1.47 45.51 9.13
CA PRO A 100 -1.52 46.44 8.00
C PRO A 100 -1.88 45.71 6.69
N THR A 101 -2.40 46.43 5.70
CA THR A 101 -2.80 45.86 4.39
C THR A 101 -1.67 45.09 3.71
N GLU A 102 -0.42 45.46 3.98
CA GLU A 102 0.78 44.81 3.46
C GLU A 102 1.54 44.00 4.53
N HIS A 103 0.85 43.58 5.61
CA HIS A 103 1.48 42.76 6.64
C HIS A 103 1.90 41.41 6.06
N GLY A 104 3.21 41.25 5.89
CA GLY A 104 3.80 39.95 5.59
C GLY A 104 3.96 39.10 6.85
N HIS A 105 4.18 37.81 6.63
CA HIS A 105 4.61 36.90 7.70
C HIS A 105 6.03 36.41 7.41
N PRO A 106 7.07 37.25 7.62
CA PRO A 106 8.45 36.88 7.31
C PRO A 106 8.86 35.59 8.01
N GLY A 107 8.48 35.40 9.28
CA GLY A 107 8.76 34.16 9.99
C GLY A 107 8.05 32.90 9.43
N LEU A 108 6.91 33.05 8.75
CA LEU A 108 6.29 31.93 8.02
C LEU A 108 7.00 31.70 6.69
N ALA A 109 7.34 32.77 5.96
CA ALA A 109 8.12 32.68 4.72
C ALA A 109 9.47 31.99 4.97
N ASP A 110 10.22 32.43 5.98
CA ASP A 110 11.50 31.84 6.39
C ASP A 110 11.34 30.36 6.76
N ARG A 111 10.25 29.99 7.45
CA ARG A 111 9.95 28.59 7.78
C ARG A 111 9.64 27.76 6.55
N VAL A 112 8.87 28.29 5.60
CA VAL A 112 8.55 27.61 4.34
C VAL A 112 9.82 27.42 3.50
N ASP A 113 10.65 28.46 3.39
CA ASP A 113 11.92 28.39 2.67
C ASP A 113 12.88 27.38 3.31
N THR A 114 12.99 27.41 4.65
CA THR A 114 13.79 26.43 5.41
C THR A 114 13.26 25.01 5.22
N ALA A 115 11.94 24.81 5.27
CA ALA A 115 11.31 23.51 5.04
C ALA A 115 11.55 23.02 3.62
N GLY A 116 11.46 23.90 2.61
CA GLY A 116 11.74 23.60 1.21
C GLY A 116 13.20 23.20 0.98
N ALA A 117 14.15 23.93 1.58
CA ALA A 117 15.57 23.59 1.53
C ALA A 117 15.84 22.22 2.18
N THR A 118 15.25 21.98 3.36
CA THR A 118 15.37 20.70 4.08
C THR A 118 14.79 19.53 3.27
N ALA A 119 13.63 19.73 2.64
CA ALA A 119 13.01 18.73 1.79
C ALA A 119 13.87 18.40 0.57
N THR A 120 14.48 19.42 -0.04
CA THR A 120 15.40 19.25 -1.17
C THR A 120 16.64 18.46 -0.77
N GLU A 121 17.29 18.82 0.36
CA GLU A 121 18.43 18.07 0.87
C GLU A 121 18.08 16.61 1.20
N ALA A 122 16.89 16.37 1.75
CA ALA A 122 16.42 15.03 2.04
C ALA A 122 16.22 14.20 0.75
N LEU A 123 15.66 14.80 -0.30
CA LEU A 123 15.50 14.17 -1.61
C LEU A 123 16.86 13.85 -2.24
N ASP A 124 17.82 14.77 -2.18
CA ASP A 124 19.19 14.55 -2.69
C ASP A 124 19.88 13.41 -1.93
N ARG A 125 19.71 13.34 -0.60
CA ARG A 125 20.25 12.24 0.22
C ARG A 125 19.60 10.90 -0.15
N ILE A 126 18.28 10.88 -0.37
CA ILE A 126 17.57 9.67 -0.81
C ILE A 126 18.07 9.22 -2.19
N GLY A 127 18.23 10.15 -3.13
CA GLY A 127 18.80 9.88 -4.45
C GLY A 127 20.20 9.28 -4.36
N GLY A 128 21.09 9.91 -3.58
CA GLY A 128 22.45 9.39 -3.39
C GLY A 128 22.52 8.04 -2.67
N LEU A 129 21.55 7.73 -1.79
CA LEU A 129 21.41 6.39 -1.20
C LEU A 129 20.95 5.37 -2.24
N GLY A 130 20.00 5.73 -3.11
CA GLY A 130 19.57 4.91 -4.24
C GLY A 130 20.75 4.56 -5.14
N ASP A 131 21.47 5.56 -5.63
CA ASP A 131 22.64 5.36 -6.50
C ASP A 131 23.74 4.50 -5.84
N ARG A 132 23.90 4.59 -4.51
CA ARG A 132 24.85 3.75 -3.77
C ARG A 132 24.39 2.31 -3.68
N LEU A 133 23.09 2.09 -3.46
CA LEU A 133 22.51 0.75 -3.42
C LEU A 133 22.59 0.08 -4.77
N ASP A 134 22.20 0.79 -5.84
CA ASP A 134 22.24 0.25 -7.22
C ASP A 134 23.66 -0.18 -7.60
N ARG A 135 24.66 0.69 -7.38
CA ARG A 135 26.08 0.33 -7.58
C ARG A 135 26.54 -0.82 -6.68
N GLY A 136 25.99 -0.93 -5.48
CA GLY A 136 26.25 -2.03 -4.57
C GLY A 136 25.72 -3.36 -5.13
N PHE A 137 24.48 -3.36 -5.63
CA PHE A 137 23.87 -4.54 -6.24
C PHE A 137 24.60 -4.96 -7.51
N GLU A 138 24.94 -4.02 -8.40
CA GLU A 138 25.75 -4.30 -9.59
C GLU A 138 27.07 -4.98 -9.22
N ASN A 139 27.76 -4.49 -8.19
CA ASN A 139 29.00 -5.11 -7.71
C ASN A 139 28.77 -6.51 -7.11
N TYR A 140 27.70 -6.71 -6.35
CA TYR A 140 27.36 -8.03 -5.82
C TYR A 140 27.03 -9.02 -6.92
N GLU A 141 26.29 -8.61 -7.95
CA GLU A 141 25.97 -9.45 -9.11
C GLU A 141 27.24 -9.85 -9.88
N GLU A 142 28.18 -8.93 -10.06
CA GLU A 142 29.49 -9.21 -10.66
C GLU A 142 30.26 -10.25 -9.83
N VAL A 143 30.33 -10.06 -8.51
CA VAL A 143 31.03 -11.00 -7.60
C VAL A 143 30.36 -12.37 -7.61
N LEU A 144 29.03 -12.44 -7.56
CA LEU A 144 28.30 -13.71 -7.57
C LEU A 144 28.45 -14.44 -8.90
N THR A 145 28.47 -13.71 -10.01
CA THR A 145 28.74 -14.26 -11.34
C THR A 145 30.14 -14.86 -11.39
N TYR A 146 31.16 -14.10 -10.96
CA TYR A 146 32.53 -14.59 -10.91
C TYR A 146 32.68 -15.84 -10.03
N LEU A 147 32.06 -15.85 -8.85
CA LEU A 147 32.12 -17.00 -7.93
C LEU A 147 31.43 -18.24 -8.50
N ARG A 148 30.28 -18.07 -9.17
CA ARG A 148 29.60 -19.17 -9.87
C ARG A 148 30.50 -19.72 -10.97
N ASP A 149 30.97 -18.86 -11.87
CA ASP A 149 31.76 -19.28 -13.02
C ASP A 149 33.06 -19.98 -12.57
N THR A 150 33.72 -19.47 -11.52
CA THR A 150 34.90 -20.12 -10.92
C THR A 150 34.56 -21.49 -10.30
N THR A 151 33.37 -21.64 -9.72
CA THR A 151 32.94 -22.91 -9.13
C THR A 151 32.67 -23.94 -10.21
N ASP A 152 32.01 -23.54 -11.31
CA ASP A 152 31.75 -24.39 -12.47
C ASP A 152 33.08 -24.83 -13.11
N ASP A 153 34.02 -23.90 -13.30
CA ASP A 153 35.37 -24.22 -13.81
C ASP A 153 36.11 -25.22 -12.90
N LEU A 154 35.98 -25.08 -11.57
CA LEU A 154 36.61 -25.97 -10.61
C LEU A 154 35.99 -27.37 -10.63
N ASP A 155 34.67 -27.48 -10.80
CA ASP A 155 33.97 -28.77 -10.93
C ASP A 155 34.41 -29.53 -12.19
N ASP A 156 34.54 -28.82 -13.31
CA ASP A 156 35.07 -29.36 -14.56
C ASP A 156 36.50 -29.87 -14.41
N ASP A 157 37.37 -29.11 -13.74
CA ASP A 157 38.76 -29.51 -13.49
C ASP A 157 38.86 -30.69 -12.53
N VAL A 158 38.04 -30.74 -11.47
CA VAL A 158 37.98 -31.89 -10.55
C VAL A 158 37.51 -33.15 -11.27
N THR A 159 36.48 -33.03 -12.11
CA THR A 159 35.97 -34.13 -12.94
C THR A 159 37.06 -34.63 -13.89
N ARG A 160 37.77 -33.72 -14.56
CA ARG A 160 38.89 -34.07 -15.43
C ARG A 160 40.02 -34.74 -14.65
N LEU A 161 40.37 -34.24 -13.47
CA LEU A 161 41.40 -34.84 -12.63
C LEU A 161 40.99 -36.26 -12.20
N ALA A 162 39.74 -36.45 -11.79
CA ALA A 162 39.22 -37.77 -11.41
C ALA A 162 39.34 -38.76 -12.58
N HIS A 163 38.96 -38.37 -13.80
CA HIS A 163 39.15 -39.20 -14.99
C HIS A 163 40.62 -39.53 -15.25
N THR A 164 41.53 -38.55 -15.15
CA THR A 164 42.97 -38.83 -15.34
C THR A 164 43.54 -39.76 -14.27
N LEU A 165 43.07 -39.67 -13.03
CA LEU A 165 43.49 -40.55 -11.94
C LEU A 165 42.99 -41.98 -12.16
N VAL A 166 41.75 -42.16 -12.64
CA VAL A 166 41.22 -43.48 -13.03
C VAL A 166 42.06 -44.07 -14.17
N ASP A 167 42.33 -43.30 -15.21
CA ASP A 167 43.17 -43.74 -16.34
C ASP A 167 44.59 -44.15 -15.90
N LEU A 168 45.21 -43.39 -14.99
CA LEU A 168 46.54 -43.71 -14.46
C LEU A 168 46.52 -44.99 -13.61
N ARG A 169 45.47 -45.17 -12.80
CA ARG A 169 45.27 -46.39 -12.02
C ARG A 169 45.12 -47.60 -12.93
N ASP A 170 44.31 -47.51 -13.97
CA ASP A 170 44.07 -48.62 -14.91
C ASP A 170 45.36 -48.98 -15.69
N ARG A 171 46.12 -47.97 -16.11
CA ARG A 171 47.44 -48.19 -16.74
C ARG A 171 48.42 -48.85 -15.79
N THR A 172 48.43 -48.46 -14.52
CA THR A 172 49.29 -49.06 -13.50
C THR A 172 48.92 -50.52 -13.26
N ALA A 173 47.63 -50.82 -13.09
CA ALA A 173 47.14 -52.19 -12.94
C ALA A 173 47.47 -53.07 -14.16
N ALA A 174 47.36 -52.52 -15.38
CA ALA A 174 47.72 -53.23 -16.60
C ALA A 174 49.24 -53.54 -16.69
N LEU A 175 50.08 -52.61 -16.23
CA LEU A 175 51.53 -52.81 -16.14
C LEU A 175 51.87 -53.88 -15.10
N GLU A 176 51.29 -53.79 -13.90
CA GLU A 176 51.47 -54.78 -12.83
C GLU A 176 51.07 -56.18 -13.31
N ALA A 177 49.89 -56.33 -13.91
CA ALA A 177 49.45 -57.62 -14.47
C ALA A 177 50.39 -58.15 -15.56
N THR A 178 51.03 -57.27 -16.32
CA THR A 178 52.03 -57.67 -17.34
C THR A 178 53.33 -58.12 -16.69
N MET A 179 53.79 -57.44 -15.64
CA MET A 179 54.96 -57.84 -14.85
C MET A 179 54.74 -59.18 -14.14
N GLU A 180 53.56 -59.40 -13.56
CA GLU A 180 53.18 -60.68 -12.94
C GLU A 180 53.21 -61.81 -13.96
N ARG A 181 52.62 -61.61 -15.15
CA ARG A 181 52.68 -62.58 -16.25
C ARG A 181 54.13 -62.92 -16.64
N HIS A 182 54.99 -61.92 -16.80
CA HIS A 182 56.40 -62.18 -17.10
C HIS A 182 57.12 -62.93 -15.97
N THR A 183 56.86 -62.57 -14.71
CA THR A 183 57.46 -63.22 -13.54
C THR A 183 57.05 -64.68 -13.47
N ALA A 184 55.76 -64.98 -13.65
CA ALA A 184 55.26 -66.36 -13.72
C ALA A 184 55.90 -67.17 -14.85
N ALA A 185 56.14 -66.57 -16.03
CA ALA A 185 56.87 -67.24 -17.11
C ALA A 185 58.33 -67.53 -16.74
N VAL A 186 59.00 -66.61 -16.06
CA VAL A 186 60.38 -66.80 -15.58
C VAL A 186 60.43 -67.89 -14.50
N ASP A 187 59.50 -67.90 -13.56
CA ASP A 187 59.43 -68.90 -12.50
C ASP A 187 59.16 -70.29 -13.07
N LEU A 188 58.22 -70.42 -14.02
CA LEU A 188 57.95 -71.68 -14.73
C LEU A 188 59.19 -72.21 -15.46
N LYS A 189 59.92 -71.33 -16.16
CA LYS A 189 61.20 -71.70 -16.80
C LYS A 189 62.26 -72.12 -15.80
N ARG A 190 62.33 -71.43 -14.65
CA ARG A 190 63.29 -71.75 -13.58
C ARG A 190 62.98 -73.13 -13.00
N GLU A 191 61.73 -73.45 -12.74
CA GLU A 191 61.30 -74.75 -12.24
C GLU A 191 61.60 -75.87 -13.24
N ALA A 192 61.24 -75.66 -14.51
CA ALA A 192 61.57 -76.59 -15.59
C ALA A 192 63.09 -76.85 -15.70
N ASN A 193 63.90 -75.80 -15.60
CA ASN A 193 65.35 -75.91 -15.66
C ASN A 193 65.93 -76.67 -14.44
N GLN A 194 65.38 -76.48 -13.24
CA GLN A 194 65.79 -77.26 -12.05
C GLN A 194 65.54 -78.76 -12.24
N GLN A 195 64.48 -79.12 -12.96
CA GLN A 195 64.12 -80.50 -13.26
C GLN A 195 64.73 -81.02 -14.58
N SER A 196 65.59 -80.24 -15.25
CA SER A 196 66.21 -80.55 -16.55
C SER A 196 65.20 -80.81 -17.69
N ILE A 197 64.05 -80.14 -17.65
CA ILE A 197 62.97 -80.25 -18.64
C ILE A 197 63.14 -79.13 -19.67
N THR A 198 63.33 -79.50 -20.94
CA THR A 198 63.43 -78.53 -22.06
C THR A 198 62.10 -78.40 -22.81
N ASP A 199 61.39 -79.52 -22.94
CA ASP A 199 60.13 -79.66 -23.68
C ASP A 199 59.10 -80.37 -22.82
N ALA A 200 57.86 -79.88 -22.84
CA ALA A 200 56.75 -80.49 -22.11
C ALA A 200 55.45 -80.46 -22.94
N THR A 201 54.57 -81.41 -22.68
CA THR A 201 53.26 -81.52 -23.36
C THR A 201 52.23 -80.71 -22.59
N CYS A 202 51.44 -79.88 -23.26
CA CYS A 202 50.35 -79.14 -22.64
C CYS A 202 49.19 -80.08 -22.26
N ALA A 203 48.80 -80.11 -20.98
CA ALA A 203 47.69 -80.95 -20.51
C ALA A 203 46.31 -80.60 -21.10
N GLY A 204 46.15 -79.39 -21.67
CA GLY A 204 44.87 -78.94 -22.22
C GLY A 204 44.66 -79.22 -23.72
N CYS A 205 45.72 -79.46 -24.49
CA CYS A 205 45.63 -79.64 -25.95
C CYS A 205 46.66 -80.63 -26.54
N ASP A 206 47.43 -81.30 -25.69
CA ASP A 206 48.43 -82.31 -26.03
C ASP A 206 49.55 -81.86 -26.99
N SER A 207 49.68 -80.56 -27.24
CA SER A 207 50.74 -80.01 -28.07
C SER A 207 52.07 -79.89 -27.29
N THR A 208 53.19 -80.17 -27.95
CA THR A 208 54.54 -80.00 -27.39
C THR A 208 54.92 -78.53 -27.34
N VAL A 209 55.40 -78.08 -26.18
CA VAL A 209 55.80 -76.69 -25.92
C VAL A 209 57.28 -76.64 -25.52
N HIS A 210 58.04 -75.82 -26.25
CA HIS A 210 59.45 -75.53 -25.95
C HIS A 210 59.53 -74.47 -24.83
N LEU A 211 59.86 -74.90 -23.61
CA LEU A 211 59.79 -74.05 -22.41
C LEU A 211 60.73 -72.84 -22.50
N GLY A 212 61.92 -73.00 -23.09
CA GLY A 212 62.91 -71.93 -23.24
C GLY A 212 62.42 -70.73 -24.06
N LEU A 213 61.47 -70.94 -24.98
CA LEU A 213 60.96 -69.90 -25.89
C LEU A 213 59.74 -69.13 -25.36
N LEU A 214 59.18 -69.52 -24.21
CA LEU A 214 57.97 -68.89 -23.68
C LEU A 214 58.23 -67.45 -23.21
N SER A 215 57.53 -66.46 -23.74
CA SER A 215 57.58 -65.08 -23.24
C SER A 215 56.49 -64.80 -22.18
N VAL A 216 55.45 -65.63 -22.17
CA VAL A 216 54.29 -65.59 -21.27
C VAL A 216 53.98 -67.00 -20.75
N PRO A 217 53.34 -67.15 -19.59
CA PRO A 217 53.08 -68.45 -18.96
C PRO A 217 51.79 -69.07 -19.54
N GLN A 218 51.68 -69.15 -20.87
CA GLN A 218 50.48 -69.64 -21.57
C GLN A 218 50.87 -70.52 -22.74
N CYS A 219 50.01 -71.48 -23.08
CA CYS A 219 50.21 -72.35 -24.23
C CYS A 219 50.04 -71.57 -25.54
N PRO A 220 51.01 -71.59 -26.47
CA PRO A 220 50.90 -70.90 -27.76
C PRO A 220 49.87 -71.53 -28.72
N HIS A 221 49.30 -72.69 -28.38
CA HIS A 221 48.35 -73.42 -29.21
C HIS A 221 46.89 -73.30 -28.73
N CYS A 222 46.66 -73.26 -27.41
CA CYS A 222 45.31 -73.21 -26.83
C CYS A 222 45.10 -72.06 -25.84
N GLU A 223 46.09 -71.19 -25.66
CA GLU A 223 46.06 -69.96 -24.85
C GLU A 223 45.79 -70.14 -23.34
N ARG A 224 45.69 -71.38 -22.85
CA ARG A 224 45.52 -71.66 -21.42
C ARG A 224 46.79 -71.34 -20.63
N GLY A 225 46.62 -70.75 -19.45
CA GLY A 225 47.70 -70.41 -18.52
C GLY A 225 48.30 -71.64 -17.85
N PHE A 226 49.63 -71.70 -17.77
CA PHE A 226 50.36 -72.74 -17.07
C PHE A 226 50.44 -72.44 -15.58
N VAL A 227 50.20 -73.45 -14.75
CA VAL A 227 50.29 -73.34 -13.29
C VAL A 227 51.55 -74.01 -12.77
N ASP A 228 51.92 -75.16 -13.35
CA ASP A 228 53.08 -75.92 -12.92
C ASP A 228 53.65 -76.79 -14.05
N VAL A 229 54.86 -77.31 -13.83
CA VAL A 229 55.53 -78.29 -14.70
C VAL A 229 55.79 -79.58 -13.93
N GLU A 230 55.19 -80.67 -14.40
CA GLU A 230 55.34 -81.99 -13.80
C GLU A 230 56.36 -82.84 -14.58
N PRO A 231 57.32 -83.48 -13.90
CA PRO A 231 58.31 -84.33 -14.55
C PRO A 231 57.68 -85.64 -15.05
N ALA A 232 58.33 -86.26 -16.03
CA ALA A 232 57.92 -87.55 -16.56
C ALA A 232 57.84 -88.62 -15.47
N ARG A 233 56.69 -89.30 -15.35
CA ARG A 233 56.52 -90.46 -14.46
C ARG A 233 56.83 -91.74 -15.24
N GLY A 234 57.96 -92.39 -14.93
CA GLY A 234 58.37 -93.70 -15.51
C GLY A 234 59.34 -93.60 -16.71
N PHE A 235 59.74 -94.75 -17.26
CA PHE A 235 60.86 -94.87 -18.23
C PHE A 235 60.57 -94.35 -19.66
N PHE A 236 59.33 -93.94 -19.96
CA PHE A 236 58.89 -93.53 -21.29
C PHE A 236 57.97 -92.28 -21.29
N GLY A 237 57.85 -91.57 -20.16
CA GLY A 237 56.97 -90.40 -20.05
C GLY A 237 57.61 -89.11 -20.59
N SER A 238 56.79 -88.18 -21.09
CA SER A 238 57.19 -86.79 -21.31
C SER A 238 56.79 -85.93 -20.11
N ALA A 239 57.53 -84.86 -19.85
CA ALA A 239 57.09 -83.84 -18.89
C ALA A 239 55.77 -83.22 -19.34
N THR A 240 54.93 -82.81 -18.40
CA THR A 240 53.59 -82.26 -18.67
C THR A 240 53.45 -80.89 -18.03
N LEU A 241 52.91 -79.93 -18.80
CA LEU A 241 52.54 -78.61 -18.31
C LEU A 241 51.08 -78.64 -17.86
N THR A 242 50.86 -78.39 -16.56
CA THR A 242 49.51 -78.30 -16.02
C THR A 242 48.95 -76.92 -16.33
N VAL A 243 47.67 -76.90 -16.74
CA VAL A 243 46.95 -75.66 -17.04
C VAL A 243 45.95 -75.38 -15.92
N GLY A 244 45.88 -74.12 -15.50
CA GLY A 244 44.88 -73.65 -14.55
C GLY A 244 43.66 -73.13 -15.29
N ASP A 245 42.48 -73.30 -14.69
CA ASP A 245 41.29 -72.58 -15.18
C ASP A 245 41.42 -71.09 -14.81
N PRO A 246 41.06 -70.17 -15.72
CA PRO A 246 41.06 -68.74 -15.41
C PRO A 246 40.13 -68.48 -14.22
N PRO A 247 40.48 -67.57 -13.28
CA PRO A 247 39.61 -67.24 -12.16
C PRO A 247 38.25 -66.77 -12.68
N ALA A 248 37.17 -67.27 -12.08
CA ALA A 248 35.83 -66.81 -12.37
C ALA A 248 35.78 -65.30 -12.07
N LEU A 249 35.49 -64.49 -13.10
CA LEU A 249 35.23 -63.08 -12.92
C LEU A 249 33.85 -62.94 -12.29
N ASP A 250 33.80 -62.83 -10.97
CA ASP A 250 32.60 -62.38 -10.24
C ASP A 250 32.43 -60.88 -10.50
N GLY A 251 31.92 -60.55 -11.68
CA GLY A 251 31.48 -59.21 -12.01
C GLY A 251 30.18 -58.93 -11.27
N GLU A 252 30.27 -58.29 -10.10
CA GLU A 252 29.12 -57.65 -9.46
C GLU A 252 28.64 -56.53 -10.39
N THR A 253 27.65 -56.83 -11.24
CA THR A 253 26.97 -55.80 -12.03
C THR A 253 26.16 -54.95 -11.07
N THR A 254 26.72 -53.82 -10.62
CA THR A 254 25.95 -52.76 -9.99
C THR A 254 24.78 -52.41 -10.90
N SER A 255 23.57 -52.74 -10.45
CA SER A 255 22.33 -52.38 -11.15
C SER A 255 22.28 -50.85 -11.32
N PRO A 256 21.81 -50.35 -12.49
CA PRO A 256 21.70 -48.91 -12.70
C PRO A 256 20.79 -48.28 -11.64
N PRO A 257 21.08 -47.06 -11.16
CA PRO A 257 20.21 -46.37 -10.23
C PRO A 257 18.83 -46.19 -10.87
N SER A 258 17.80 -46.61 -10.13
CA SER A 258 16.40 -46.42 -10.51
C SER A 258 16.12 -44.93 -10.74
N GLU A 259 15.64 -44.59 -11.94
CA GLU A 259 15.09 -43.28 -12.27
C GLU A 259 14.02 -42.90 -11.23
N HIS A 260 14.33 -41.92 -10.38
CA HIS A 260 13.33 -41.24 -9.60
C HIS A 260 12.50 -40.37 -10.53
N THR A 261 11.35 -40.89 -10.96
CA THR A 261 10.30 -40.08 -11.58
C THR A 261 9.89 -38.97 -10.61
N HIS A 262 10.22 -37.73 -10.99
CA HIS A 262 9.67 -36.53 -10.39
C HIS A 262 8.15 -36.57 -10.56
N SER A 263 7.43 -36.76 -9.46
CA SER A 263 5.98 -36.59 -9.42
C SER A 263 5.72 -35.10 -9.31
N GLU A 264 5.50 -34.43 -10.44
CA GLU A 264 4.82 -33.14 -10.46
C GLU A 264 3.38 -33.35 -9.94
N ASN A 265 3.17 -33.06 -8.66
CA ASN A 265 1.82 -32.78 -8.15
C ASN A 265 1.51 -31.33 -8.50
N GLY A 266 0.86 -31.14 -9.64
CA GLY A 266 0.01 -29.97 -9.87
C GLY A 266 -1.42 -30.37 -9.54
N ASP A 267 -1.98 -29.82 -8.47
CA ASP A 267 -3.42 -29.60 -8.28
C ASP A 267 -3.64 -28.57 -7.15
N ASP A 268 -4.43 -27.54 -7.50
CA ASP A 268 -4.96 -26.37 -6.74
C ASP A 268 -4.03 -25.22 -6.30
#